data_AF-A0A2G5QKU6-F1
#
_entry.id   AF-A0A2G5QKU6-F1
#
_cell.length_a   1.000
_cell.length_b   1.000
_cell.length_c   1.000
_cell.angle_alpha   90.00
_cell.angle_beta   90.00
_cell.angle_gamma   90.00
#
_symmetry.space_group_name_H-M   'P 1'
#
loop_
_entity.id
_entity.type
_entity.pdbx_description
1 polymer ?
#
loop_
_entity_poly.entity_id
_entity_poly.type
_entity_poly.pdbx_seq_one_letter_code
_entity_poly.pdbx_strand_id
1 'polypeptide(L)' 'MALDADTKAFLDLKDPEIAPWTAARAAARELTLSPDVLPNVIDNVALLRTQASLFVSALGELAGEPPETFQP' A
#
# COMPACT_ATOMS: atom_id res chain seq x y z
N MET A 1 2.56 14.92 5.47
CA MET A 1 1.59 14.83 4.38
C MET A 1 0.33 14.14 4.90
N ALA A 2 -0.86 14.73 4.73
CA ALA A 2 -2.10 14.01 4.99
C ALA A 2 -2.19 12.84 4.00
N LEU A 3 -2.47 11.63 4.49
CA LEU A 3 -2.69 10.49 3.62
C LEU A 3 -3.97 10.71 2.83
N ASP A 4 -3.91 10.47 1.52
CA ASP A 4 -5.12 10.39 0.72
C ASP A 4 -5.98 9.19 1.16
N ALA A 5 -7.27 9.24 0.82
CA ALA A 5 -8.25 8.24 1.28
C ALA A 5 -7.91 6.82 0.80
N ASP A 6 -7.36 6.67 -0.41
CA ASP A 6 -6.96 5.38 -0.98
C ASP A 6 -5.79 4.79 -0.18
N THR A 7 -4.77 5.60 0.11
CA THR A 7 -3.62 5.17 0.91
C THR A 7 -4.05 4.80 2.33
N LYS A 8 -4.91 5.60 2.96
CA LYS A 8 -5.43 5.27 4.30
C LYS A 8 -6.22 3.95 4.29
N ALA A 9 -7.13 3.77 3.33
CA ALA A 9 -7.91 2.53 3.21
C ALA A 9 -7.03 1.30 2.99
N PHE A 10 -5.95 1.44 2.21
CA PHE A 10 -4.97 0.37 2.02
C PHE A 10 -4.21 0.00 3.31
N LEU A 11 -3.76 1.00 4.08
CA LEU A 11 -3.02 0.75 5.32
C LEU A 11 -3.91 0.13 6.41
N ASP A 12 -5.20 0.44 6.40
CA ASP A 12 -6.19 -0.06 7.35
C ASP A 12 -6.66 -1.52 7.04
N LEU A 13 -6.23 -2.11 5.92
CA LEU A 13 -6.53 -3.51 5.58
C LEU A 13 -5.99 -4.48 6.63
N LYS A 14 -6.77 -5.51 6.94
CA LYS A 14 -6.34 -6.67 7.71
C LYS A 14 -5.82 -7.76 6.79
N ASP A 15 -4.99 -8.65 7.31
CA ASP A 15 -4.40 -9.77 6.56
C ASP A 15 -5.41 -10.58 5.72
N PRO A 16 -6.60 -10.99 6.23
CA PRO A 16 -7.59 -11.71 5.40
C PRO A 16 -8.21 -10.86 4.28
N GLU A 17 -8.07 -9.54 4.33
CA GLU A 17 -8.62 -8.60 3.35
C GLU A 17 -7.64 -8.33 2.19
N ILE A 18 -6.35 -8.67 2.34
CA ILE A 18 -5.32 -8.38 1.33
C ILE A 18 -5.58 -9.14 0.03
N ALA A 19 -5.93 -10.43 0.09
CA ALA A 19 -6.21 -11.24 -1.09
C ALA A 19 -7.39 -10.69 -1.93
N PRO A 20 -8.61 -10.48 -1.36
CA PRO A 20 -9.72 -9.92 -2.12
C PRO A 20 -9.45 -8.48 -2.57
N TRP A 21 -8.75 -7.67 -1.76
CA TRP A 21 -8.35 -6.33 -2.17
C TRP A 21 -7.41 -6.35 -3.39
N THR A 22 -6.43 -7.25 -3.40
CA THR A 22 -5.46 -7.37 -4.52
C THR A 22 -6.17 -7.72 -5.82
N ALA A 23 -7.09 -8.70 -5.78
CA ALA A 23 -7.87 -9.08 -6.95
C ALA A 23 -8.75 -7.91 -7.46
N ALA A 24 -9.43 -7.20 -6.56
CA ALA A 24 -10.25 -6.05 -6.92
C ALA A 24 -9.40 -4.89 -7.50
N ARG A 25 -8.22 -4.62 -6.92
CA ARG A 25 -7.31 -3.55 -7.37
C ARG A 25 -6.71 -3.86 -8.74
N ALA A 26 -6.42 -5.13 -9.03
CA ALA A 26 -5.98 -5.60 -10.34
C ALA A 26 -7.10 -5.48 -11.39
N ALA A 27 -8.31 -5.93 -11.06
CA ALA A 27 -9.48 -5.82 -11.95
C ALA A 27 -9.80 -4.36 -12.30
N ALA A 28 -9.75 -3.45 -11.32
CA ALA A 28 -9.95 -2.01 -11.54
C ALA A 28 -8.88 -1.35 -12.44
N ARG A 29 -7.75 -2.03 -12.68
CA ARG A 29 -6.67 -1.60 -13.59
C ARG A 29 -6.64 -2.40 -14.89
N GLU A 30 -7.65 -3.24 -15.12
CA GLU A 30 -7.71 -4.14 -16.28
C GLU A 30 -6.49 -5.07 -16.35
N LEU A 31 -5.89 -5.39 -15.20
CA LEU A 31 -4.76 -6.31 -15.09
C LEU A 31 -5.26 -7.73 -14.87
N THR A 32 -4.85 -8.63 -15.76
CA THR A 32 -5.07 -10.07 -15.58
C THR A 32 -3.90 -10.67 -14.84
N LEU A 33 -4.13 -11.14 -13.62
CA LEU A 33 -3.13 -11.88 -12.83
C LEU A 33 -3.24 -13.37 -13.15
N SER A 34 -2.15 -13.99 -13.61
CA SER A 34 -2.12 -15.44 -13.76
C SER A 34 -2.34 -16.11 -12.39
N PRO A 35 -3.14 -17.19 -12.31
CA PRO A 35 -3.31 -17.94 -11.06
C PRO A 35 -2.00 -18.37 -10.42
N ASP A 36 -0.97 -18.67 -11.24
CA ASP A 36 0.34 -19.13 -10.76
C ASP A 36 1.16 -18.03 -10.08
N VAL A 37 0.90 -16.74 -10.41
CA VAL A 37 1.62 -15.60 -9.82
C VAL A 37 0.83 -14.91 -8.72
N LEU A 38 -0.49 -15.13 -8.67
CA LEU A 38 -1.40 -14.46 -7.74
C LEU A 38 -0.98 -14.60 -6.27
N PRO A 39 -0.55 -15.78 -5.75
CA PRO A 39 -0.07 -15.88 -4.37
C PRO A 39 1.11 -14.95 -4.08
N ASN A 40 2.11 -14.92 -4.96
CA ASN A 40 3.28 -14.05 -4.80
C ASN A 40 2.93 -12.56 -4.85
N VAL A 41 1.94 -12.18 -5.68
CA VAL A 41 1.46 -10.80 -5.73
C VAL A 41 0.77 -10.41 -4.42
N ILE A 42 -0.05 -11.29 -3.86
CA ILE A 42 -0.71 -11.08 -2.56
C ILE A 42 0.33 -10.91 -1.45
N ASP A 43 1.36 -11.75 -1.41
CA ASP A 43 2.45 -11.66 -0.43
C ASP A 43 3.22 -10.34 -0.54
N ASN A 44 3.54 -9.92 -1.77
CA ASN A 44 4.21 -8.64 -2.02
C ASN A 44 3.35 -7.45 -1.61
N VAL A 45 2.03 -7.51 -1.83
CA VAL A 45 1.09 -6.47 -1.38
C VAL A 45 1.02 -6.42 0.15
N ALA A 46 0.98 -7.57 0.82
CA ALA A 46 1.01 -7.63 2.29
C ALA A 46 2.31 -7.03 2.86
N LEU A 47 3.45 -7.35 2.24
CA LEU A 47 4.75 -6.78 2.60
C LEU A 47 4.76 -5.26 2.41
N LEU A 48 4.31 -4.79 1.26
CA LEU A 48 4.21 -3.36 0.96
C LEU A 48 3.35 -2.63 1.98
N ARG A 49 2.17 -3.19 2.31
CA ARG A 49 1.28 -2.63 3.34
C ARG A 49 1.98 -2.50 4.68
N THR A 50 2.70 -3.55 5.10
CA THR A 50 3.43 -3.56 6.37
C THR A 50 4.55 -2.52 6.41
N GLN A 51 5.35 -2.44 5.34
CA GLN A 51 6.44 -1.46 5.23
C GLN A 51 5.92 -0.03 5.21
N ALA A 52 4.83 0.22 4.48
CA ALA A 52 4.20 1.54 4.43
C ALA A 52 3.60 1.92 5.80
N SER A 53 2.95 0.98 6.50
CA SER A 53 2.46 1.21 7.88
C SER A 53 3.60 1.55 8.84
N LEU A 54 4.75 0.85 8.73
CA LEU A 54 5.93 1.15 9.53
C LEU A 54 6.47 2.56 9.23
N PHE A 55 6.59 2.90 7.95
CA PHE A 55 7.07 4.23 7.52
C PHE A 55 6.15 5.35 8.02
N VAL A 56 4.83 5.20 7.85
CA VAL A 56 3.84 6.17 8.36
C VAL A 56 3.90 6.29 9.87
N SER A 57 4.09 5.18 10.59
CA SER A 57 4.24 5.20 12.05
C SER A 57 5.53 5.87 12.49
N ALA A 58 6.63 5.66 11.75
CA ALA A 58 7.94 6.25 12.02
C ALA A 58 7.99 7.76 11.74
N LEU A 59 7.15 8.27 10.82
CA LEU A 59 7.05 9.70 10.55
C LEU A 59 6.58 10.50 11.78
N GLY A 60 5.78 9.92 12.69
CA GLY A 60 5.40 10.56 13.95
C GLY A 60 4.84 11.98 13.75
N GLU A 61 5.40 12.96 14.46
CA GLU A 61 5.02 14.38 14.36
C GLU A 61 5.46 15.05 13.05
N LEU A 62 6.44 14.48 12.34
CA LEU A 62 6.89 14.97 11.02
C LEU A 62 5.88 14.60 9.91
N ALA A 63 4.82 13.86 10.23
CA ALA A 63 3.71 13.54 9.35
C ALA A 63 2.91 14.80 8.96
N GLY A 64 3.48 15.64 8.10
CA GLY A 64 2.92 16.95 7.78
C GLY A 64 3.87 17.77 6.93
N GLU A 65 5.16 17.58 7.17
CA GLU A 65 6.21 18.35 6.53
C GLU A 65 6.28 18.07 5.02
N PRO A 66 6.52 19.11 4.21
CA PRO A 66 6.77 18.93 2.79
C PRO A 66 8.07 18.12 2.62
N PRO A 67 8.15 17.26 1.58
CA PRO A 67 9.40 16.61 1.24
C PRO A 67 10.50 17.66 1.06
N GLU A 68 11.69 17.37 1.60
CA GLU A 68 12.85 18.21 1.34
C GLU A 68 13.06 18.34 -0.16
N THR A 69 13.17 19.58 -0.63
CA THR A 69 13.46 19.84 -2.03
C THR A 69 14.96 19.65 -2.21
N PHE A 70 15.35 18.77 -3.13
CA PHE A 70 16.75 18.62 -3.49
C PHE A 70 17.31 19.96 -4.00
N GLN A 71 18.41 20.42 -3.40
CA GLN A 71 19.19 21.56 -3.89
C GLN A 71 20.55 21.05 -4.42
N PRO A 72 20.86 21.26 -5.71
CA PRO A 72 22.12 20.81 -6.33
C PRO A 72 23.35 21.57 -5.84
#